data_AF-A0A066XFV7-F1
#
_entry.id   AF-A0A066XFV7-F1
#
_cell.length_a   1.000
_cell.length_b   1.000
_cell.length_c   1.000
_cell.angle_alpha   90.00
_cell.angle_beta   90.00
_cell.angle_gamma   90.00
#
_symmetry.space_group_name_H-M   'P 1'
#
loop_
_entity.id
_entity.type
_entity.pdbx_description
1 polymer ?
#
loop_
_entity_poly.entity_id
_entity_poly.type
_entity_poly.pdbx_seq_one_letter_code
_entity_poly.pdbx_strand_id
1 'polypeptide(L)'
;MPQDPNLYGQPPPKKRKASPALGSSLDFTAQLTSLMSTSSTTTSSSRHKRRDGDDGASSRQNRAGSDSTDASNKLNLKEPLGTEEDSSNLAHVRRKMEEKARLYAAMKRGDYVPKENEAAPLIDFDRKWAESEAGQDRDDETSSGSDDGAEQDENDDNEVIEYEDEFGRLRRGTRADKERLERQRRRGLLGAEELERMSARPAAPAKLLYGDAIQTMAFNPEDPDRMEELARKRDRSATPPEARHYDADSEIRTKGTGFYKFSKDEETRQREFQSLEQERIRTEAARKEREEKREARRREIEQRRRDVEARRARKLADSFLDGLAADMSNNSTGSK
;
A
#
# COMPACT_ATOMS: atom_id res chain seq x y z
N MET A 1 24.56 -17.90 -52.50
CA MET A 1 23.16 -17.43 -52.39
C MET A 1 23.14 -16.26 -51.41
N PRO A 2 22.86 -15.03 -51.83
CA PRO A 2 22.64 -13.95 -50.88
C PRO A 2 21.25 -14.14 -50.25
N GLN A 3 21.15 -14.08 -48.92
CA GLN A 3 19.86 -14.15 -48.23
C GLN A 3 19.21 -12.77 -48.25
N ASP A 4 17.96 -12.70 -48.71
CA ASP A 4 17.19 -11.47 -48.75
C ASP A 4 16.87 -10.97 -47.33
N PRO A 5 17.26 -9.74 -46.96
CA PRO A 5 17.07 -9.18 -45.61
C PRO A 5 15.61 -8.81 -45.29
N ASN A 6 14.68 -9.09 -46.20
CA ASN A 6 13.25 -8.76 -46.11
C ASN A 6 12.35 -9.98 -45.90
N LEU A 7 12.90 -11.18 -45.74
CA LEU A 7 12.11 -12.42 -45.62
C LEU A 7 11.36 -12.54 -44.28
N TYR A 8 11.82 -11.82 -43.25
CA TYR A 8 11.14 -11.68 -41.96
C TYR A 8 10.94 -10.19 -41.70
N GLY A 9 9.71 -9.71 -41.94
CA GLY A 9 9.36 -8.29 -41.93
C GLY A 9 10.01 -7.50 -40.79
N GLN A 10 10.65 -6.38 -41.15
CA GLN A 10 11.31 -5.47 -40.22
C GLN A 10 10.30 -4.98 -39.16
N PRO A 11 10.64 -5.02 -37.86
CA PRO A 11 9.78 -4.45 -36.83
C PRO A 11 9.66 -2.92 -37.05
N PRO A 12 8.47 -2.33 -36.91
CA PRO A 12 8.29 -0.90 -37.14
C PRO A 12 9.13 -0.06 -36.14
N PRO A 13 9.71 1.07 -36.58
CA PRO A 13 10.49 1.93 -35.70
C PRO A 13 9.62 2.47 -34.56
N LYS A 14 10.08 2.28 -33.32
CA LYS A 14 9.40 2.77 -32.11
C LYS A 14 9.25 4.29 -32.17
N LYS A 15 8.04 4.78 -32.44
CA LYS A 15 7.70 6.19 -32.27
C LYS A 15 7.80 6.53 -30.78
N ARG A 16 8.73 7.42 -30.41
CA ARG A 16 8.74 8.04 -29.07
C ARG A 16 7.44 8.83 -28.93
N LYS A 17 6.58 8.42 -28.00
CA LYS A 17 5.40 9.20 -27.61
C LYS A 17 5.90 10.49 -26.96
N ALA A 18 5.75 11.62 -27.63
CA ALA A 18 5.83 12.92 -26.99
C ALA A 18 4.53 13.13 -26.21
N SER A 19 4.47 12.62 -24.98
CA SER A 19 3.44 13.00 -24.02
C SER A 19 3.79 14.37 -23.43
N PRO A 20 2.88 15.36 -23.42
CA PRO A 20 3.09 16.58 -22.65
C PRO A 20 2.89 16.25 -21.17
N ALA A 21 3.92 15.73 -20.51
CA ALA A 21 3.91 15.48 -19.08
C ALA A 21 4.42 16.73 -18.36
N LEU A 22 3.52 17.68 -18.09
CA LEU A 22 3.75 18.72 -17.08
C LEU A 22 3.30 18.16 -15.74
N GLY A 23 4.22 17.50 -15.02
CA GLY A 23 3.91 16.88 -13.73
C GLY A 23 5.05 16.83 -12.72
N SER A 24 6.30 17.12 -13.10
CA SER A 24 7.43 17.08 -12.17
C SER A 24 8.17 18.42 -12.11
N SER A 25 8.61 18.81 -10.91
CA SER A 25 9.43 20.01 -10.68
C SER A 25 10.76 19.95 -11.42
N LEU A 26 11.25 18.73 -11.70
CA LEU A 26 12.50 18.46 -12.41
C LEU A 26 12.40 18.74 -13.91
N ASP A 27 11.24 18.52 -14.52
CA ASP A 27 11.01 18.87 -15.93
C ASP A 27 10.87 20.38 -16.13
N PHE A 28 10.33 21.09 -15.12
CA PHE A 28 10.25 22.55 -15.12
C PHE A 28 11.63 23.19 -14.99
N THR A 29 12.51 22.65 -14.12
CA THR A 29 13.90 23.12 -14.02
C THR A 29 14.70 22.80 -15.28
N ALA A 30 14.46 21.66 -15.93
CA ALA A 30 15.07 21.32 -17.23
C ALA A 30 14.64 22.29 -18.35
N GLN A 31 13.36 22.70 -18.36
CA GLN A 31 12.88 23.70 -19.33
C GLN A 31 13.41 25.11 -19.03
N LEU A 32 13.50 25.50 -17.75
CA LEU A 32 14.11 26.78 -17.37
C LEU A 32 15.61 26.82 -17.71
N THR A 33 16.36 25.76 -17.44
CA THR A 33 17.77 25.68 -17.81
C THR A 33 17.96 25.66 -19.32
N SER A 34 17.08 25.00 -20.07
CA SER A 34 17.07 25.07 -21.54
C SER A 34 16.79 26.49 -22.05
N LEU A 35 15.81 27.20 -21.47
CA LEU A 35 15.48 28.58 -21.86
C LEU A 35 16.60 29.56 -21.50
N MET A 36 17.21 29.41 -20.32
CA MET A 36 18.36 30.21 -19.90
C MET A 36 19.62 29.95 -20.74
N SER A 37 19.81 28.72 -21.22
CA SER A 37 20.90 28.38 -22.15
C SER A 37 20.68 28.96 -23.55
N THR A 38 19.43 29.14 -23.98
CA THR A 38 19.11 29.73 -25.30
C THR A 38 19.22 31.26 -25.35
N SER A 39 19.35 31.96 -24.21
CA SER A 39 19.46 33.43 -24.17
C SER A 39 20.87 33.99 -24.42
N SER A 40 21.88 33.16 -24.69
CA SER A 40 23.28 33.60 -24.82
C SER A 40 23.95 33.30 -26.17
N THR A 41 23.21 33.16 -27.27
CA THR A 41 23.83 33.03 -28.60
C THR A 41 23.20 33.94 -29.65
N THR A 42 24.00 34.91 -30.05
CA THR A 42 23.86 35.77 -31.23
C THR A 42 23.77 34.95 -32.52
N THR A 43 22.73 35.22 -33.29
CA THR A 43 22.63 35.19 -34.77
C THR A 43 23.61 34.27 -35.53
N SER A 44 23.13 33.07 -35.90
CA SER A 44 23.50 32.46 -37.18
C SER A 44 22.31 31.76 -37.81
N SER A 45 22.06 32.12 -39.07
CA SER A 45 20.95 31.68 -39.91
C SER A 45 21.04 30.21 -40.30
N SER A 46 19.93 29.47 -40.22
CA SER A 46 19.69 28.34 -41.13
C SER A 46 18.22 28.27 -41.54
N ARG A 47 18.02 28.43 -42.86
CA ARG A 47 16.75 28.40 -43.59
C ARG A 47 16.07 27.04 -43.42
N HIS A 48 14.79 27.02 -43.05
CA HIS A 48 13.88 25.91 -43.36
C HIS A 48 12.67 26.42 -44.14
N LYS A 49 12.41 25.71 -45.23
CA LYS A 49 11.54 26.02 -46.36
C LYS A 49 10.06 25.91 -45.96
N ARG A 50 9.30 26.99 -46.14
CA ARG A 50 7.82 26.96 -46.06
C ARG A 50 7.27 26.19 -47.27
N ARG A 51 6.29 25.32 -47.03
CA ARG A 51 5.33 24.88 -48.04
C ARG A 51 4.01 25.55 -47.69
N ASP A 52 3.51 26.33 -48.63
CA ASP A 52 2.14 26.85 -48.66
C ASP A 52 1.17 25.70 -48.97
N GLY A 53 -0.01 25.75 -48.35
CA GLY A 53 -1.05 24.74 -48.41
C GLY A 53 -2.21 25.09 -47.47
N ASP A 54 -2.79 26.24 -47.77
CA ASP A 54 -4.18 26.71 -47.63
C ASP A 54 -5.25 25.88 -46.87
N ASP A 55 -5.98 26.63 -46.05
CA ASP A 55 -7.40 26.57 -45.63
C ASP A 55 -8.01 25.49 -44.71
N GLY A 56 -8.57 25.99 -43.59
CA GLY A 56 -9.50 25.29 -42.69
C GLY A 56 -9.65 25.92 -41.30
N ALA A 57 -10.06 27.19 -41.23
CA ALA A 57 -10.19 27.99 -40.01
C ALA A 57 -11.36 27.60 -39.08
N SER A 58 -11.15 27.62 -37.76
CA SER A 58 -11.97 28.44 -36.84
C SER A 58 -11.28 28.68 -35.48
N SER A 59 -10.63 29.84 -35.39
CA SER A 59 -10.65 30.82 -34.30
C SER A 59 -10.42 30.38 -32.85
N ARG A 60 -9.16 30.53 -32.40
CA ARG A 60 -8.81 30.89 -31.01
C ARG A 60 -8.79 32.42 -30.90
N GLN A 61 -9.66 33.00 -30.10
CA GLN A 61 -9.52 34.41 -29.70
C GLN A 61 -8.56 34.52 -28.52
N ASN A 62 -7.32 34.89 -28.82
CA ASN A 62 -6.39 35.45 -27.85
C ASN A 62 -6.80 36.92 -27.62
N ARG A 63 -7.19 37.29 -26.41
CA ARG A 63 -7.22 38.69 -25.97
C ARG A 63 -5.89 39.02 -25.32
N ALA A 64 -5.17 39.93 -25.95
CA ALA A 64 -4.04 40.65 -25.38
C ALA A 64 -4.52 41.89 -24.63
N GLY A 65 -3.83 42.24 -23.54
CA GLY A 65 -3.79 43.60 -23.01
C GLY A 65 -3.88 43.71 -21.49
N SER A 66 -2.72 43.75 -20.82
CA SER A 66 -2.41 44.83 -19.87
C SER A 66 -0.92 44.77 -19.52
N ASP A 67 -0.20 45.74 -20.04
CA ASP A 67 1.14 46.13 -19.63
C ASP A 67 1.06 46.82 -18.25
N SER A 68 1.79 46.31 -17.25
CA SER A 68 2.17 47.09 -16.07
C SER A 68 3.51 46.61 -15.53
N THR A 69 4.55 47.35 -15.90
CA THR A 69 5.66 47.80 -15.05
C THR A 69 5.98 46.98 -13.79
N ASP A 70 7.12 46.30 -13.87
CA ASP A 70 8.22 46.20 -12.91
C ASP A 70 7.97 46.24 -11.37
N ALA A 71 8.74 45.40 -10.67
CA ALA A 71 8.92 45.30 -9.22
C ALA A 71 7.82 44.61 -8.37
N SER A 72 7.85 43.27 -8.32
CA SER A 72 8.20 42.51 -7.10
C SER A 72 7.94 41.02 -7.29
N ASN A 73 8.95 40.19 -7.01
CA ASN A 73 8.84 38.73 -6.89
C ASN A 73 7.94 38.38 -5.69
N LYS A 74 6.63 38.51 -5.87
CA LYS A 74 5.63 37.98 -4.94
C LYS A 74 5.09 36.69 -5.56
N LEU A 75 5.41 35.58 -4.92
CA LEU A 75 4.84 34.27 -5.20
C LEU A 75 3.31 34.41 -5.17
N ASN A 76 2.64 34.23 -6.31
CA ASN A 76 1.20 34.03 -6.34
C ASN A 76 0.92 32.68 -5.68
N LEU A 77 0.75 32.68 -4.35
CA LEU A 77 0.18 31.55 -3.63
C LEU A 77 -1.15 31.23 -4.32
N LYS A 78 -1.33 29.97 -4.71
CA LYS A 78 -2.65 29.45 -5.10
C LYS A 78 -3.64 29.89 -4.02
N GLU A 79 -4.60 30.72 -4.42
CA GLU A 79 -5.67 31.18 -3.55
C GLU A 79 -6.35 29.97 -2.87
N PRO A 80 -6.84 30.15 -1.63
CA PRO A 80 -7.48 29.06 -0.89
C PRO A 80 -8.67 28.50 -1.67
N LEU A 81 -8.82 27.16 -1.65
CA LEU A 81 -9.96 26.41 -2.16
C LEU A 81 -11.27 27.18 -1.96
N GLY A 82 -11.89 27.62 -3.05
CA GLY A 82 -13.15 28.38 -2.96
C GLY A 82 -13.39 29.42 -4.05
N THR A 83 -12.55 29.52 -5.08
CA THR A 83 -12.84 30.40 -6.23
C THR A 83 -13.98 29.82 -7.07
N GLU A 84 -14.74 30.69 -7.74
CA GLU A 84 -15.87 30.30 -8.61
C GLU A 84 -15.45 29.27 -9.67
N GLU A 85 -14.19 29.30 -10.09
CA GLU A 85 -13.58 28.34 -11.00
C GLU A 85 -13.59 26.91 -10.43
N ASP A 86 -13.25 26.72 -9.15
CA ASP A 86 -13.34 25.43 -8.47
C ASP A 86 -14.79 24.93 -8.41
N SER A 87 -15.75 25.84 -8.16
CA SER A 87 -17.17 25.48 -8.14
C SER A 87 -17.67 25.02 -9.52
N SER A 88 -17.21 25.68 -10.59
CA SER A 88 -17.55 25.32 -11.97
C SER A 88 -16.92 23.99 -12.38
N ASN A 89 -15.69 23.72 -11.94
CA ASN A 89 -15.00 22.45 -12.15
C ASN A 89 -15.69 21.32 -11.38
N LEU A 90 -16.11 21.56 -10.13
CA LEU A 90 -16.88 20.59 -9.34
C LEU A 90 -18.23 20.28 -9.98
N ALA A 91 -18.94 21.28 -10.50
CA ALA A 91 -20.20 21.08 -11.22
C ALA A 91 -20.00 20.24 -12.49
N HIS A 92 -18.94 20.49 -13.25
CA HIS A 92 -18.60 19.70 -14.43
C HIS A 92 -18.21 18.26 -14.09
N VAL A 93 -17.43 18.06 -13.02
CA VAL A 93 -17.08 16.72 -12.53
C VAL A 93 -18.34 15.97 -12.07
N ARG A 94 -19.24 16.63 -11.32
CA ARG A 94 -20.52 16.05 -10.90
C ARG A 94 -21.37 15.63 -12.09
N ARG A 95 -21.56 16.50 -13.09
CA ARG A 95 -22.30 16.16 -14.31
C ARG A 95 -21.73 14.93 -15.02
N LYS A 96 -20.40 14.85 -15.17
CA LYS A 96 -19.74 13.68 -15.76
C LYS A 96 -19.91 12.40 -14.94
N MET A 97 -19.90 12.52 -13.62
CA MET A 97 -20.13 11.37 -12.72
C MET A 97 -21.57 10.89 -12.79
N GLU A 98 -22.54 11.80 -12.87
CA GLU A 98 -23.95 11.48 -13.07
C GLU A 98 -24.21 10.83 -14.44
N GLU A 99 -23.60 11.34 -15.52
CA GLU A 99 -23.66 10.73 -16.85
C GLU A 99 -23.11 9.30 -16.84
N LYS A 100 -21.96 9.07 -16.17
CA LYS A 100 -21.40 7.73 -16.00
C LYS A 100 -22.32 6.83 -15.16
N ALA A 101 -22.89 7.34 -14.07
CA ALA A 101 -23.80 6.57 -13.23
C ALA A 101 -25.06 6.14 -14.01
N ARG A 102 -25.62 7.05 -14.84
CA ARG A 102 -26.73 6.73 -15.75
C ARG A 102 -26.32 5.69 -16.79
N LEU A 103 -25.12 5.79 -17.36
CA LEU A 103 -24.58 4.80 -18.29
C LEU A 103 -24.50 3.42 -17.63
N TYR A 104 -23.91 3.32 -16.44
CA TYR A 104 -23.82 2.06 -15.71
C TYR A 104 -25.18 1.50 -15.31
N ALA A 105 -26.14 2.36 -14.94
CA ALA A 105 -27.51 1.94 -14.65
C ALA A 105 -28.23 1.41 -15.90
N ALA A 106 -28.01 2.02 -17.06
CA ALA A 106 -28.53 1.53 -18.34
C ALA A 106 -27.86 0.21 -18.75
N MET A 107 -26.54 0.06 -18.54
CA MET A 107 -25.82 -1.19 -18.79
C MET A 107 -26.30 -2.30 -17.86
N LYS A 108 -26.55 -1.99 -16.58
CA LYS A 108 -27.12 -2.95 -15.60
C LYS A 108 -28.56 -3.34 -15.94
N ARG A 109 -29.33 -2.44 -16.57
CA ARG A 109 -30.71 -2.72 -17.02
C ARG A 109 -30.79 -3.41 -18.38
N GLY A 110 -29.69 -3.46 -19.14
CA GLY A 110 -29.67 -3.98 -20.51
C GLY A 110 -30.12 -2.99 -21.58
N ASP A 111 -30.48 -1.74 -21.22
CA ASP A 111 -30.95 -0.70 -22.14
C ASP A 111 -29.80 0.01 -22.90
N TYR A 112 -28.55 -0.42 -22.70
CA TYR A 112 -27.39 0.26 -23.28
C TYR A 112 -27.18 -0.09 -24.75
N VAL A 113 -27.34 0.89 -25.63
CA VAL A 113 -27.00 0.79 -27.06
C VAL A 113 -25.59 1.33 -27.29
N PRO A 114 -24.62 0.48 -27.68
CA PRO A 114 -23.26 0.94 -28.00
C PRO A 114 -23.28 1.94 -29.15
N LYS A 115 -22.53 3.02 -29.03
CA LYS A 115 -22.28 3.94 -30.15
C LYS A 115 -21.38 3.25 -31.18
N GLU A 116 -21.50 3.61 -32.46
CA GLU A 116 -20.85 2.95 -33.62
C GLU A 116 -19.32 2.75 -33.52
N ASN A 117 -18.63 3.44 -32.60
CA ASN A 117 -17.18 3.34 -32.38
C ASN A 117 -16.77 2.72 -31.03
N GLU A 118 -17.73 2.26 -30.22
CA GLU A 118 -17.48 1.66 -28.91
C GLU A 118 -17.76 0.14 -28.97
N ALA A 119 -16.78 -0.65 -28.51
CA ALA A 119 -16.95 -2.10 -28.43
C ALA A 119 -18.14 -2.45 -27.53
N ALA A 120 -18.90 -3.48 -27.91
CA ALA A 120 -19.99 -4.00 -27.08
C ALA A 120 -19.49 -4.32 -25.66
N PRO A 121 -20.31 -4.11 -24.62
CA PRO A 121 -19.92 -4.40 -23.25
C PRO A 121 -19.49 -5.87 -23.11
N LEU A 122 -18.24 -6.10 -22.69
CA LEU A 122 -17.68 -7.44 -22.45
C LEU A 122 -18.32 -8.17 -21.25
N ILE A 123 -19.07 -7.44 -20.43
CA ILE A 123 -19.72 -7.95 -19.23
C ILE A 123 -21.19 -8.15 -19.55
N ASP A 124 -21.63 -9.41 -19.53
CA ASP A 124 -23.03 -9.78 -19.53
C ASP A 124 -23.59 -9.60 -18.12
N PHE A 125 -24.34 -8.51 -17.91
CA PHE A 125 -24.90 -8.14 -16.61
C PHE A 125 -26.03 -9.08 -16.18
N ASP A 126 -26.75 -9.69 -17.12
CA ASP A 126 -27.82 -10.64 -16.82
C ASP A 126 -27.24 -11.95 -16.29
N ARG A 127 -26.14 -12.43 -16.90
CA ARG A 127 -25.38 -13.58 -16.36
C ARG A 127 -24.80 -13.28 -14.98
N LYS A 128 -24.19 -12.10 -14.79
CA LYS A 128 -23.64 -11.71 -13.49
C LYS A 128 -24.71 -11.55 -12.42
N TRP A 129 -25.89 -11.06 -12.77
CA TRP A 129 -27.01 -10.93 -11.85
C TRP A 129 -27.53 -12.32 -11.42
N ALA A 130 -27.71 -13.23 -12.37
CA ALA A 130 -28.08 -14.61 -12.10
C ALA A 130 -27.01 -15.36 -11.27
N GLU A 131 -25.72 -15.17 -11.57
CA GLU A 131 -24.61 -15.72 -10.76
C GLU A 131 -24.59 -15.13 -9.34
N SER A 132 -24.92 -13.85 -9.17
CA SER A 132 -24.99 -13.22 -7.85
C SER A 132 -26.19 -13.69 -7.02
N GLU A 133 -27.39 -13.82 -7.61
CA GLU A 133 -28.54 -14.37 -6.88
C GLU A 133 -28.34 -15.87 -6.58
N ALA A 134 -27.82 -16.64 -7.53
CA ALA A 134 -27.53 -18.05 -7.32
C ALA A 134 -26.38 -18.30 -6.31
N GLY A 135 -25.45 -17.34 -6.18
CA GLY A 135 -24.40 -17.35 -5.16
C GLY A 135 -24.87 -16.87 -3.79
N GLN A 136 -25.87 -15.99 -3.74
CA GLN A 136 -26.45 -15.49 -2.49
C GLN A 136 -27.28 -16.54 -1.74
N ASP A 137 -27.82 -17.54 -2.44
CA ASP A 137 -28.47 -18.71 -1.84
C ASP A 137 -27.50 -19.86 -1.48
N ARG A 138 -26.20 -19.74 -1.78
CA ARG A 138 -25.26 -20.87 -1.62
C ARG A 138 -23.96 -20.62 -0.89
N ASP A 139 -23.43 -19.40 -0.76
CA ASP A 139 -22.21 -19.17 0.02
C ASP A 139 -22.03 -17.67 0.32
N ASP A 140 -22.48 -17.21 1.50
CA ASP A 140 -21.95 -15.98 2.13
C ASP A 140 -21.07 -16.32 3.34
N GLU A 141 -20.21 -17.33 3.18
CA GLU A 141 -19.28 -17.76 4.24
C GLU A 141 -17.82 -17.83 3.76
N THR A 142 -17.45 -17.23 2.62
CA THR A 142 -16.03 -17.23 2.20
C THR A 142 -15.59 -15.93 1.51
N SER A 143 -15.49 -14.83 2.26
CA SER A 143 -14.45 -13.80 2.02
C SER A 143 -14.46 -12.72 3.10
N SER A 144 -13.47 -12.76 3.99
CA SER A 144 -12.87 -11.58 4.62
C SER A 144 -13.81 -10.58 5.32
N GLY A 145 -14.09 -10.84 6.60
CA GLY A 145 -14.30 -9.78 7.60
C GLY A 145 -15.45 -10.03 8.55
N SER A 146 -15.13 -10.06 9.85
CA SER A 146 -16.07 -9.99 10.98
C SER A 146 -17.02 -11.18 11.10
N ASP A 147 -16.57 -12.20 11.82
CA ASP A 147 -17.45 -13.23 12.36
C ASP A 147 -18.08 -12.68 13.66
N ASP A 148 -19.30 -12.18 13.51
CA ASP A 148 -20.29 -11.89 14.55
C ASP A 148 -21.50 -12.75 14.21
N GLY A 149 -21.89 -13.65 15.11
CA GLY A 149 -23.21 -14.27 15.12
C GLY A 149 -23.36 -15.65 14.45
N ALA A 150 -22.62 -16.66 14.92
CA ALA A 150 -23.07 -18.05 14.82
C ALA A 150 -23.60 -18.50 16.20
N GLU A 151 -24.90 -18.26 16.44
CA GLU A 151 -25.59 -18.76 17.63
C GLU A 151 -25.69 -20.29 17.60
N GLN A 152 -24.65 -20.96 18.07
CA GLN A 152 -24.65 -22.40 18.34
C GLN A 152 -23.75 -22.68 19.55
N ASP A 153 -24.36 -22.72 20.74
CA ASP A 153 -23.76 -23.04 22.06
C ASP A 153 -22.57 -22.16 22.51
N GLU A 154 -22.75 -20.83 22.50
CA GLU A 154 -21.75 -19.82 22.89
C GLU A 154 -21.23 -19.88 24.35
N ASN A 155 -21.73 -20.78 25.20
CA ASN A 155 -21.33 -20.83 26.60
C ASN A 155 -20.07 -21.68 26.86
N ASP A 156 -19.81 -22.71 26.06
CA ASP A 156 -18.70 -23.65 26.27
C ASP A 156 -17.41 -23.19 25.56
N ASP A 157 -17.53 -22.46 24.46
CA ASP A 157 -16.39 -22.09 23.61
C ASP A 157 -15.52 -20.97 24.18
N ASN A 158 -16.10 -20.17 25.08
CA ASN A 158 -15.41 -19.11 25.81
C ASN A 158 -14.71 -19.60 27.08
N GLU A 159 -14.82 -20.88 27.44
CA GLU A 159 -14.12 -21.43 28.59
C GLU A 159 -12.60 -21.40 28.38
N VAL A 160 -11.89 -20.82 29.34
CA VAL A 160 -10.43 -20.69 29.28
C VAL A 160 -9.79 -21.98 29.79
N ILE A 161 -9.30 -22.80 28.86
CA ILE A 161 -8.71 -24.11 29.12
C ILE A 161 -7.19 -24.06 28.86
N GLU A 162 -6.44 -24.94 29.50
CA GLU A 162 -5.03 -25.17 29.23
C GLU A 162 -4.87 -26.28 28.18
N TYR A 163 -4.21 -25.98 27.06
CA TYR A 163 -3.96 -26.94 25.99
C TYR A 163 -2.48 -26.96 25.57
N GLU A 164 -2.03 -28.09 25.06
CA GLU A 164 -0.66 -28.27 24.57
C GLU A 164 -0.52 -27.76 23.12
N ASP A 165 0.46 -26.87 22.90
CA ASP A 165 0.87 -26.37 21.58
C ASP A 165 1.66 -27.46 20.81
N GLU A 166 1.87 -27.26 19.51
CA GLU A 166 2.60 -28.18 18.62
C GLU A 166 4.06 -28.46 19.07
N PHE A 167 4.58 -27.61 19.95
CA PHE A 167 5.91 -27.69 20.54
C PHE A 167 5.92 -28.30 21.95
N GLY A 168 4.80 -28.89 22.41
CA GLY A 168 4.66 -29.49 23.73
C GLY A 168 4.66 -28.49 24.89
N ARG A 169 4.35 -27.22 24.61
CA ARG A 169 4.22 -26.16 25.63
C ARG A 169 2.76 -26.04 26.05
N LEU A 170 2.49 -25.95 27.35
CA LEU A 170 1.16 -25.64 27.87
C LEU A 170 0.83 -24.16 27.61
N ARG A 171 -0.29 -23.91 26.93
CA ARG A 171 -0.85 -22.58 26.65
C ARG A 171 -2.24 -22.48 27.25
N ARG A 172 -2.57 -21.32 27.81
CA ARG A 172 -3.92 -21.00 28.29
C ARG A 172 -4.65 -20.22 27.20
N GLY A 173 -5.81 -20.70 26.77
CA GLY A 173 -6.63 -20.04 25.75
C GLY A 173 -8.06 -20.58 25.75
N THR A 174 -8.91 -20.06 24.88
CA THR A 174 -10.30 -20.54 24.79
C THR A 174 -10.37 -21.90 24.10
N ARG A 175 -11.46 -22.62 24.30
CA ARG A 175 -11.73 -23.87 23.56
C ARG A 175 -11.79 -23.64 22.06
N ALA A 176 -12.36 -22.50 21.63
CA ALA A 176 -12.35 -22.06 20.23
C ALA A 176 -10.92 -21.84 19.68
N ASP A 177 -10.02 -21.25 20.47
CA ASP A 177 -8.61 -21.05 20.06
C ASP A 177 -7.90 -22.39 19.84
N LYS A 178 -8.15 -23.38 20.70
CA LYS A 178 -7.61 -24.73 20.55
C LYS A 178 -8.08 -25.38 19.26
N GLU A 179 -9.38 -25.33 18.98
CA GLU A 179 -9.95 -25.93 17.77
C GLU A 179 -9.45 -25.23 16.50
N ARG A 180 -9.29 -23.92 16.53
CA ARG A 180 -8.70 -23.14 15.44
C ARG A 180 -7.27 -23.57 15.15
N LEU A 181 -6.47 -23.79 16.20
CA LEU A 181 -5.09 -24.29 16.07
C LEU A 181 -5.09 -25.70 15.46
N GLU A 182 -5.96 -26.60 15.93
CA GLU A 182 -6.08 -27.96 15.39
C GLU A 182 -6.49 -27.97 13.92
N ARG A 183 -7.41 -27.08 13.52
CA ARG A 183 -7.82 -26.91 12.11
C ARG A 183 -6.65 -26.40 11.25
N GLN A 184 -5.88 -25.44 11.76
CA GLN A 184 -4.68 -24.95 11.08
C GLN A 184 -3.63 -26.06 10.91
N ARG A 185 -3.43 -26.88 11.96
CA ARG A 185 -2.51 -28.03 11.94
C ARG A 185 -2.95 -29.08 10.91
N ARG A 186 -4.24 -29.44 10.88
CA ARG A 186 -4.80 -30.37 9.88
C ARG A 186 -4.59 -29.85 8.47
N ARG A 187 -4.81 -28.56 8.22
CA ARG A 187 -4.55 -27.93 6.91
C ARG A 187 -3.06 -27.94 6.56
N GLY A 188 -2.19 -27.66 7.52
CA GLY A 188 -0.74 -27.71 7.35
C GLY A 188 -0.24 -29.10 6.99
N LEU A 189 -0.76 -30.15 7.64
CA LEU A 189 -0.43 -31.54 7.34
C LEU A 189 -0.88 -31.94 5.93
N LEU A 190 -2.13 -31.62 5.55
CA LEU A 190 -2.64 -31.90 4.20
C LEU A 190 -1.83 -31.16 3.12
N GLY A 191 -1.47 -29.90 3.36
CA GLY A 191 -0.63 -29.12 2.45
C GLY A 191 0.80 -29.66 2.35
N ALA A 192 1.37 -30.20 3.44
CA ALA A 192 2.68 -30.84 3.43
C ALA A 192 2.64 -32.16 2.64
N GLU A 193 1.61 -32.99 2.80
CA GLU A 193 1.42 -34.22 2.01
C GLU A 193 1.23 -33.92 0.52
N GLU A 194 0.44 -32.89 0.18
CA GLU A 194 0.25 -32.48 -1.21
C GLU A 194 1.55 -31.97 -1.83
N LEU A 195 2.35 -31.20 -1.07
CA LEU A 195 3.65 -30.72 -1.51
C LEU A 195 4.66 -31.86 -1.67
N GLU A 196 4.62 -32.89 -0.82
CA GLU A 196 5.42 -34.12 -0.97
C GLU A 196 5.04 -34.88 -2.25
N ARG A 197 3.73 -35.08 -2.49
CA ARG A 197 3.20 -35.74 -3.70
C ARG A 197 3.55 -34.99 -4.99
N MET A 198 3.55 -33.66 -4.95
CA MET A 198 3.86 -32.80 -6.10
C MET A 198 5.36 -32.50 -6.24
N SER A 199 6.19 -32.92 -5.27
CA SER A 199 7.63 -32.72 -5.35
C SER A 199 8.24 -33.62 -6.43
N ALA A 200 9.01 -33.03 -7.34
CA ALA A 200 9.76 -33.78 -8.36
C ALA A 200 11.00 -34.50 -7.79
N ARG A 201 11.16 -34.53 -6.46
CA ARG A 201 12.27 -35.19 -5.78
C ARG A 201 11.85 -36.63 -5.47
N PRO A 202 12.71 -37.63 -5.72
CA PRO A 202 12.40 -39.00 -5.30
C PRO A 202 12.22 -39.04 -3.77
N ALA A 203 11.22 -39.79 -3.31
CA ALA A 203 10.98 -40.01 -1.88
C ALA A 203 12.24 -40.60 -1.22
N ALA A 204 12.55 -40.14 0.00
CA ALA A 204 13.68 -40.68 0.75
C ALA A 204 13.49 -42.20 0.97
N PRO A 205 14.56 -43.01 0.85
CA PRO A 205 14.45 -44.45 1.00
C PRO A 205 13.95 -44.82 2.40
N ALA A 206 12.82 -45.53 2.48
CA ALA A 206 12.18 -45.93 3.73
C ALA A 206 13.05 -46.84 4.62
N LYS A 207 14.00 -47.55 3.98
CA LYS A 207 15.03 -48.34 4.65
C LYS A 207 16.37 -47.71 4.35
N LEU A 208 16.80 -46.82 5.24
CA LEU A 208 18.22 -46.46 5.31
C LEU A 208 18.97 -47.75 5.64
N LEU A 209 19.83 -48.21 4.72
CA LEU A 209 20.74 -49.30 5.01
C LEU A 209 21.77 -48.80 6.02
N TYR A 210 21.47 -48.97 7.30
CA TYR A 210 22.49 -48.93 8.34
C TYR A 210 23.37 -50.15 8.13
N GLY A 211 24.54 -49.95 7.50
CA GLY A 211 25.58 -50.95 7.53
C GLY A 211 26.00 -51.19 8.97
N ASP A 212 26.18 -52.45 9.36
CA ASP A 212 26.76 -52.86 10.65
C ASP A 212 28.18 -52.26 10.84
N ALA A 213 28.86 -51.98 9.73
CA ALA A 213 30.02 -51.11 9.69
C ALA A 213 29.57 -49.65 9.52
N ILE A 214 29.54 -48.90 10.62
CA ILE A 214 29.80 -47.46 10.55
C ILE A 214 31.08 -47.31 9.72
N GLN A 215 31.08 -46.50 8.66
CA GLN A 215 32.30 -46.16 7.92
C GLN A 215 33.21 -45.31 8.81
N THR A 216 33.76 -45.91 9.87
CA THR A 216 34.70 -45.27 10.81
C THR A 216 36.03 -44.92 10.13
N MET A 217 36.34 -45.60 9.01
CA MET A 217 37.56 -45.41 8.23
C MET A 217 37.38 -44.54 6.97
N ALA A 218 36.24 -43.87 6.79
CA ALA A 218 36.09 -42.90 5.67
C ALA A 218 37.06 -41.71 5.82
N PHE A 219 37.43 -41.40 7.06
CA PHE A 219 38.51 -40.46 7.39
C PHE A 219 39.55 -41.22 8.20
N ASN A 220 40.71 -41.47 7.60
CA ASN A 220 41.83 -42.11 8.27
C ASN A 220 42.68 -40.99 8.92
N PRO A 221 42.67 -40.83 10.26
CA PRO A 221 43.45 -39.77 10.92
C PRO A 221 44.96 -40.01 10.86
N GLU A 222 45.39 -41.22 10.52
CA GLU A 222 46.78 -41.66 10.43
C GLU A 222 47.53 -41.15 9.17
N ASP A 223 46.80 -40.63 8.17
CA ASP A 223 47.39 -40.09 6.93
C ASP A 223 47.29 -38.54 6.93
N PRO A 224 48.24 -37.82 7.56
CA PRO A 224 48.19 -36.35 7.67
C PRO A 224 48.21 -35.66 6.30
N ASP A 225 48.90 -36.24 5.31
CA ASP A 225 49.04 -35.68 3.96
C ASP A 225 47.70 -35.62 3.22
N ARG A 226 46.87 -36.68 3.33
CA ARG A 226 45.53 -36.72 2.72
C ARG A 226 44.58 -35.74 3.37
N MET A 227 44.70 -35.55 4.70
CA MET A 227 43.95 -34.50 5.39
C MET A 227 44.37 -33.10 4.94
N GLU A 228 45.66 -32.89 4.69
CA GLU A 228 46.16 -31.60 4.19
C GLU A 228 45.67 -31.32 2.76
N GLU A 229 45.64 -32.33 1.90
CA GLU A 229 45.06 -32.22 0.55
C GLU A 229 43.57 -31.91 0.59
N LEU A 230 42.81 -32.55 1.48
CA LEU A 230 41.38 -32.25 1.70
C LEU A 230 41.18 -30.84 2.26
N ALA A 231 42.05 -30.39 3.17
CA ALA A 231 42.03 -29.03 3.71
C ALA A 231 42.44 -27.96 2.68
N ARG A 232 43.28 -28.30 1.70
CA ARG A 232 43.62 -27.44 0.55
C ARG A 232 42.47 -27.38 -0.46
N LYS A 233 41.75 -28.49 -0.67
CA LYS A 233 40.57 -28.59 -1.54
C LYS A 233 39.33 -27.94 -0.94
N ARG A 234 39.27 -27.81 0.39
CA ARG A 234 38.21 -27.08 1.09
C ARG A 234 38.40 -25.58 0.85
N ASP A 235 37.38 -24.91 0.32
CA ASP A 235 37.37 -23.48 0.08
C ASP A 235 37.87 -22.72 1.33
N ARG A 236 39.06 -22.13 1.22
CA ARG A 236 39.69 -21.29 2.24
C ARG A 236 39.20 -19.85 2.18
N SER A 237 38.01 -19.59 1.64
CA SER A 237 37.39 -18.30 1.90
C SER A 237 37.21 -18.23 3.41
N ALA A 238 37.94 -17.30 4.05
CA ALA A 238 37.80 -17.02 5.47
C ALA A 238 36.29 -16.98 5.76
N THR A 239 35.84 -17.91 6.58
CA THR A 239 34.46 -17.99 7.03
C THR A 239 34.53 -17.53 8.47
N PRO A 240 34.10 -16.30 8.81
CA PRO A 240 33.17 -15.44 8.08
C PRO A 240 33.82 -14.64 6.93
N PRO A 241 33.10 -14.42 5.81
CA PRO A 241 33.60 -13.59 4.71
C PRO A 241 33.98 -12.20 5.22
N GLU A 242 34.95 -11.57 4.55
CA GLU A 242 35.22 -10.14 4.72
C GLU A 242 33.90 -9.37 4.68
N ALA A 243 33.77 -8.31 5.48
CA ALA A 243 32.55 -7.52 5.64
C ALA A 243 32.18 -6.79 4.32
N ARG A 244 31.73 -7.56 3.33
CA ARG A 244 31.32 -7.07 2.03
C ARG A 244 29.93 -6.49 2.19
N HIS A 245 29.89 -5.18 2.23
CA HIS A 245 28.65 -4.45 2.24
C HIS A 245 27.92 -4.56 0.91
N TYR A 246 26.60 -4.51 0.97
CA TYR A 246 25.74 -4.44 -0.21
C TYR A 246 26.11 -3.21 -1.07
N ASP A 247 26.34 -3.45 -2.37
CA ASP A 247 26.61 -2.41 -3.36
C ASP A 247 25.35 -2.13 -4.18
N ALA A 248 24.80 -0.93 -3.97
CA ALA A 248 23.63 -0.45 -4.67
C ALA A 248 23.78 -0.48 -6.20
N ASP A 249 24.98 -0.27 -6.73
CA ASP A 249 25.19 -0.19 -8.19
C ASP A 249 25.15 -1.56 -8.86
N SER A 250 25.33 -2.64 -8.09
CA SER A 250 25.24 -4.02 -8.57
C SER A 250 23.79 -4.52 -8.71
N GLU A 251 22.82 -3.88 -8.05
CA GLU A 251 21.43 -4.29 -8.11
C GLU A 251 20.73 -3.74 -9.36
N ILE A 252 20.18 -4.65 -10.17
CA ILE A 252 19.45 -4.36 -11.41
C ILE A 252 17.97 -4.02 -11.13
N ARG A 253 17.48 -4.29 -9.91
CA ARG A 253 16.08 -4.02 -9.53
C ARG A 253 15.81 -2.52 -9.37
N THR A 254 14.55 -2.15 -9.55
CA THR A 254 14.07 -0.79 -9.29
C THR A 254 14.06 -0.48 -7.80
N LYS A 255 14.87 0.50 -7.39
CA LYS A 255 14.92 1.02 -6.01
C LYS A 255 13.68 1.89 -5.74
N GLY A 256 13.05 1.71 -4.58
CA GLY A 256 11.85 2.45 -4.19
C GLY A 256 12.14 3.88 -3.74
N THR A 257 11.07 4.63 -3.43
CA THR A 257 11.16 5.96 -2.83
C THR A 257 11.73 5.86 -1.42
N GLY A 258 12.73 6.69 -1.09
CA GLY A 258 13.43 6.64 0.19
C GLY A 258 14.64 5.72 0.20
N PHE A 259 15.08 5.22 -0.96
CA PHE A 259 16.36 4.53 -1.06
C PHE A 259 17.54 5.47 -0.79
N TYR A 260 18.41 5.09 0.15
CA TYR A 260 19.64 5.80 0.49
C TYR A 260 20.87 4.92 0.17
N LYS A 261 21.83 5.46 -0.58
CA LYS A 261 23.07 4.76 -0.96
C LYS A 261 24.18 5.14 0.02
N PHE A 262 24.63 4.17 0.81
CA PHE A 262 25.81 4.35 1.66
C PHE A 262 27.10 4.34 0.85
N SER A 263 28.10 5.04 1.36
CA SER A 263 29.46 4.99 0.82
C SER A 263 30.11 3.60 0.96
N LYS A 264 31.15 3.38 0.17
CA LYS A 264 31.96 2.14 0.22
C LYS A 264 32.99 2.19 1.34
N ASP A 265 33.49 3.38 1.70
CA ASP A 265 34.46 3.54 2.76
C ASP A 265 33.79 3.44 4.13
N GLU A 266 34.36 2.63 5.02
CA GLU A 266 33.75 2.32 6.32
C GLU A 266 33.56 3.56 7.20
N GLU A 267 34.54 4.48 7.21
CA GLU A 267 34.46 5.69 8.04
C GLU A 267 33.33 6.63 7.59
N THR A 268 33.20 6.87 6.29
CA THR A 268 32.16 7.76 5.76
C THR A 268 30.80 7.13 5.93
N ARG A 269 30.69 5.82 5.75
CA ARG A 269 29.48 5.04 6.01
C ARG A 269 29.06 5.13 7.48
N GLN A 270 30.00 4.98 8.43
CA GLN A 270 29.68 5.10 9.85
C GLN A 270 29.15 6.51 10.19
N ARG A 271 29.74 7.56 9.60
CA ARG A 271 29.24 8.93 9.76
C ARG A 271 27.83 9.11 9.17
N GLU A 272 27.57 8.54 8.00
CA GLU A 272 26.23 8.53 7.38
C GLU A 272 25.21 7.80 8.28
N PHE A 273 25.59 6.65 8.87
CA PHE A 273 24.75 5.93 9.82
C PHE A 273 24.45 6.76 11.07
N GLN A 274 25.45 7.41 11.66
CA GLN A 274 25.26 8.30 12.81
C GLN A 274 24.34 9.47 12.48
N SER A 275 24.46 10.05 11.28
CA SER A 275 23.56 11.12 10.82
C SER A 275 22.11 10.64 10.72
N LEU A 276 21.88 9.47 10.13
CA LEU A 276 20.54 8.88 10.02
C LEU A 276 19.94 8.53 11.39
N GLU A 277 20.76 8.04 12.32
CA GLU A 277 20.33 7.77 13.69
C GLU A 277 19.90 9.05 14.40
N GLN A 278 20.65 10.15 14.23
CA GLN A 278 20.26 11.45 14.78
C GLN A 278 18.94 11.96 14.19
N GLU A 279 18.71 11.82 12.88
CA GLU A 279 17.44 12.16 12.25
C GLU A 279 16.28 11.30 12.78
N ARG A 280 16.53 10.00 12.98
CA ARG A 280 15.56 9.09 13.59
C ARG A 280 15.20 9.54 15.01
N ILE A 281 16.17 9.84 15.86
CA ILE A 281 15.93 10.32 17.23
C ILE A 281 15.12 11.62 17.21
N ARG A 282 15.45 12.57 16.32
CA ARG A 282 14.71 13.83 16.18
C ARG A 282 13.26 13.61 15.76
N THR A 283 13.01 12.73 14.79
CA THR A 283 11.65 12.44 14.31
C THR A 283 10.83 11.65 15.32
N GLU A 284 11.44 10.70 16.02
CA GLU A 284 10.80 9.98 17.12
C GLU A 284 10.44 10.92 18.28
N ALA A 285 11.34 11.84 18.66
CA ALA A 285 11.08 12.85 19.67
C ALA A 285 9.90 13.77 19.27
N ALA A 286 9.90 14.26 18.02
CA ALA A 286 8.81 15.09 17.51
C ALA A 286 7.45 14.33 17.46
N ARG A 287 7.47 13.03 17.16
CA ARG A 287 6.27 12.18 17.20
C ARG A 287 5.76 12.01 18.63
N LYS A 288 6.63 11.70 19.58
CA LYS A 288 6.29 11.59 21.00
C LYS A 288 5.70 12.89 21.54
N GLU A 289 6.32 14.03 21.25
CA GLU A 289 5.80 15.34 21.67
C GLU A 289 4.39 15.61 21.11
N ARG A 290 4.14 15.25 19.85
CA ARG A 290 2.82 15.38 19.23
C ARG A 290 1.80 14.45 19.87
N GLU A 291 2.19 13.22 20.20
CA GLU A 291 1.33 12.25 20.90
C GLU A 291 1.01 12.72 22.32
N GLU A 292 2.00 13.20 23.08
CA GLU A 292 1.82 13.75 24.42
C GLU A 292 0.88 14.96 24.41
N LYS A 293 1.02 15.88 23.45
CA LYS A 293 0.08 17.02 23.29
C LYS A 293 -1.33 16.54 22.97
N ARG A 294 -1.48 15.51 22.14
CA ARG A 294 -2.79 14.91 21.81
C ARG A 294 -3.41 14.24 23.03
N GLU A 295 -2.62 13.54 23.82
CA GLU A 295 -3.06 12.91 25.06
C GLU A 295 -3.43 13.94 26.13
N ALA A 296 -2.63 15.00 26.31
CA ALA A 296 -2.93 16.09 27.23
C ALA A 296 -4.27 16.74 26.89
N ARG A 297 -4.49 17.05 25.60
CA ARG A 297 -5.78 17.57 25.12
C ARG A 297 -6.93 16.57 25.36
N ARG A 298 -6.69 15.27 25.16
CA ARG A 298 -7.70 14.24 25.43
C ARG A 298 -8.06 14.18 26.92
N ARG A 299 -7.06 14.23 27.81
CA ARG A 299 -7.26 14.24 29.27
C ARG A 299 -8.03 15.47 29.72
N GLU A 300 -7.72 16.64 29.18
CA GLU A 300 -8.47 17.88 29.45
C GLU A 300 -9.95 17.76 29.01
N ILE A 301 -10.19 17.23 27.81
CA ILE A 301 -11.55 16.99 27.31
C ILE A 301 -12.29 15.99 28.20
N GLU A 302 -11.64 14.92 28.64
CA GLU A 302 -12.23 13.92 29.54
C GLU A 302 -12.55 14.52 30.93
N GLN A 303 -11.68 15.37 31.48
CA GLN A 303 -11.95 16.09 32.74
C GLN A 303 -13.14 17.04 32.57
N ARG A 304 -13.17 17.83 31.50
CA ARG A 304 -14.29 18.73 31.20
C ARG A 304 -15.60 17.96 31.01
N ARG A 305 -15.54 16.78 30.38
CA ARG A 305 -16.69 15.89 30.23
C ARG A 305 -17.20 15.41 31.59
N ARG A 306 -16.30 14.95 32.48
CA ARG A 306 -16.65 14.54 33.85
C ARG A 306 -17.27 15.69 34.66
N ASP A 307 -16.73 16.90 34.55
CA ASP A 307 -17.29 18.07 35.24
C ASP A 307 -18.69 18.43 34.74
N VAL A 308 -18.93 18.33 33.43
CA VAL A 308 -20.25 18.55 32.84
C VAL A 308 -21.23 17.46 33.27
N GLU A 309 -20.82 16.20 33.27
CA GLU A 309 -21.61 15.07 33.76
C GLU A 309 -21.96 15.23 35.24
N ALA A 310 -21.00 15.62 36.09
CA ALA A 310 -21.23 15.91 37.50
C ALA A 310 -22.19 17.09 37.72
N ARG A 311 -22.04 18.17 36.95
CA ARG A 311 -22.99 19.32 36.98
C ARG A 311 -24.39 18.92 36.52
N ARG A 312 -24.50 18.05 35.51
CA ARG A 312 -25.80 17.51 35.06
C ARG A 312 -26.43 16.61 36.11
N ALA A 313 -25.66 15.71 36.71
CA ALA A 313 -26.14 14.83 37.79
C ALA A 313 -26.63 15.64 38.99
N ARG A 314 -25.90 16.70 39.40
CA ARG A 314 -26.35 17.62 40.47
C ARG A 314 -27.66 18.32 40.10
N LYS A 315 -27.76 18.89 38.90
CA LYS A 315 -29.01 19.52 38.43
C LYS A 315 -30.20 18.55 38.41
N LEU A 316 -29.97 17.30 37.98
CA LEU A 316 -31.01 16.26 38.02
C LEU A 316 -31.42 15.93 39.45
N ALA A 317 -30.47 15.80 40.37
CA ALA A 317 -30.75 15.58 41.79
C ALA A 317 -31.53 16.76 42.40
N ASP A 318 -31.14 18.00 42.12
CA ASP A 318 -31.85 19.20 42.60
C ASP A 318 -33.29 19.26 42.04
N SER A 319 -33.47 19.00 40.74
CA SER A 319 -34.81 18.95 40.12
C SER A 319 -35.68 17.82 40.67
N PHE A 320 -35.06 16.68 41.01
CA PHE A 320 -35.75 15.57 41.64
C PHE A 320 -36.18 15.92 43.08
N LEU A 321 -35.31 16.57 43.85
CA LEU A 321 -35.64 17.04 45.20
C LEU A 321 -36.73 18.11 45.20
N ASP A 322 -36.69 19.06 44.26
CA ASP A 322 -37.73 20.09 44.12
C ASP A 322 -39.08 19.48 43.71
N GLY A 323 -39.06 18.53 42.77
CA GLY A 323 -40.25 17.74 42.41
C GLY A 323 -40.82 16.94 43.58
N LEU A 324 -39.96 16.30 44.37
CA LEU A 324 -40.37 15.55 45.57
C LEU A 324 -40.94 16.48 46.66
N ALA A 325 -40.34 17.66 46.85
CA ALA A 325 -40.84 18.65 47.81
C ALA A 325 -42.22 19.19 47.41
N ALA A 326 -42.44 19.45 46.11
CA ALA A 326 -43.73 19.84 45.57
C ALA A 326 -44.79 18.73 45.80
N ASP A 327 -44.45 17.47 45.51
CA ASP A 327 -45.36 16.33 45.71
C ASP A 327 -45.71 16.11 47.19
N MET A 328 -44.72 16.21 48.08
CA MET A 328 -44.95 16.11 49.53
C MET A 328 -45.83 17.26 50.05
N SER A 329 -45.69 18.47 49.51
CA SER A 329 -46.55 19.61 49.86
C SER A 329 -47.99 19.42 49.37
N ASN A 330 -48.18 18.89 48.16
CA ASN A 330 -49.50 18.58 47.59
C ASN A 330 -50.19 17.44 48.36
N ASN A 331 -49.45 16.40 48.75
CA ASN A 331 -50.01 15.28 49.50
C ASN A 331 -50.43 15.67 50.95
N SER A 332 -49.76 16.67 51.53
CA SER A 332 -50.13 17.22 52.86
C SER A 332 -51.40 18.07 52.86
N THR A 333 -51.81 18.61 51.71
CA THR A 333 -53.01 19.45 51.56
C THR A 333 -54.24 18.68 51.09
N GLY A 334 -54.08 17.46 50.56
CA GLY A 334 -55.16 16.55 50.15
C GLY A 334 -55.73 15.64 51.25
N SER A 335 -55.20 15.70 52.48
CA SER A 335 -55.69 14.93 53.64
C SER A 335 -56.35 15.88 54.63
N LYS A 336 -57.60 16.28 54.34
CA LYS A 336 -58.45 17.03 55.26
C LYS A 336 -59.92 16.68 55.05
#